data_AF-A0A1G8BEF3-F1
#
_entry.id   AF-A0A1G8BEF3-F1
#
_cell.length_a   1.000
_cell.length_b   1.000
_cell.length_c   1.000
_cell.angle_alpha   90.00
_cell.angle_beta   90.00
_cell.angle_gamma   90.00
#
_symmetry.space_group_name_H-M   'P 1'
#
loop_
_entity.id
_entity.type
_entity.pdbx_description
1 polymer ?
#
loop_
_entity_poly.entity_id
_entity_poly.type
_entity_poly.pdbx_seq_one_letter_code
_entity_poly.pdbx_strand_id
1 'polypeptide(L)'
;MSQTQVLARKWRPRNFSELAGQDHIVKAITHSLEQNRLHHAYLFTGTRGVGKTTIARILAKALNCETGVTSTPCGECPACVAIDKGSFVDLVELDAASNTQVDSMRELLESACYAPTAARYKVYLIDEVHMLSRAAFNAMLKTLEEPPEHVKFILATTDPQKIPITVLSRCLQFNLKQIPPPLIAAHLENILSQEQVTSDVASLRLLARAAQGSMRDALSLLDQAIAYGNGVVEEADVRAMLGVIDQEYLYDLLEALAEKDGAKILLIADEMEVRSLSFDTALQDLATILHRLALAQIAPQAIDETLPERERIFALAKRFTSEDVQLFYQIALHGRSDLNLAPDEYAGFTMTLMRMLAFIPDQMFPGEISKNSGENGNSARESVQVMNQAKDNSRSIQKKESEVSSSPNKDWLAAVNQLKLNGMAKMLAQHCEARHFSADQVELCVPEIHKYLLEKTYQDKLKAALEHYFEKPVKVVFSIGSITGMTSAVMQDREKQAKQSETIAAIEADPFVRELVENFDAKLIVSSIKPIED
;
A
#
# COMPACT_ATOMS: atom_id res chain seq x y z
N MET A 1 -23.85 32.78 -19.84
CA MET A 1 -22.81 31.99 -19.13
C MET A 1 -23.45 31.35 -17.92
N SER A 2 -24.24 30.30 -18.13
CA SER A 2 -25.00 29.61 -17.09
C SER A 2 -24.18 28.44 -16.54
N GLN A 3 -23.79 28.53 -15.27
CA GLN A 3 -23.27 27.47 -14.40
C GLN A 3 -22.25 26.50 -15.04
N THR A 4 -20.97 26.76 -14.78
CA THR A 4 -19.80 25.90 -15.00
C THR A 4 -19.99 24.51 -14.38
N GLN A 5 -20.74 23.64 -15.05
CA GLN A 5 -20.69 22.21 -14.77
C GLN A 5 -19.37 21.66 -15.33
N VAL A 6 -18.53 21.16 -14.42
CA VAL A 6 -17.35 20.34 -14.71
C VAL A 6 -17.71 19.29 -15.77
N LEU A 7 -16.90 19.10 -16.81
CA LEU A 7 -17.15 18.15 -17.90
C LEU A 7 -17.40 16.74 -17.35
N ALA A 8 -16.69 16.36 -16.29
CA ALA A 8 -16.87 15.09 -15.58
C ALA A 8 -18.31 14.84 -15.08
N ARG A 9 -19.09 15.90 -14.80
CA ARG A 9 -20.51 15.80 -14.43
C ARG A 9 -21.42 15.87 -15.65
N LYS A 10 -21.12 16.75 -16.61
CA LYS A 10 -21.91 16.97 -17.82
C LYS A 10 -21.96 15.72 -18.71
N TRP A 11 -20.80 15.08 -18.90
CA TRP A 11 -20.59 13.91 -19.76
C TRP A 11 -20.70 12.58 -19.03
N ARG A 12 -21.30 12.56 -17.83
CA ARG A 12 -21.52 11.30 -17.12
C ARG A 12 -22.48 10.41 -17.95
N PRO A 13 -22.08 9.18 -18.33
CA PRO A 13 -22.92 8.28 -19.12
C PRO A 13 -24.29 8.09 -18.49
N ARG A 14 -25.35 8.19 -19.31
CA ARG A 14 -26.74 8.01 -18.87
C ARG A 14 -27.29 6.63 -19.18
N ASN A 15 -26.69 5.95 -20.16
CA ASN A 15 -27.10 4.65 -20.70
C ASN A 15 -25.91 3.68 -20.76
N PHE A 16 -26.20 2.37 -20.84
CA PHE A 16 -25.15 1.35 -20.93
C PHE A 16 -24.31 1.43 -22.22
N SER A 17 -24.87 1.97 -23.30
CA SER A 17 -24.18 2.14 -24.60
C SER A 17 -23.10 3.21 -24.59
N GLU A 18 -23.16 4.15 -23.65
CA GLU A 18 -22.21 5.27 -23.53
C GLU A 18 -21.01 4.93 -22.63
N LEU A 19 -21.03 3.77 -21.98
CA LEU A 19 -19.96 3.34 -21.09
C LEU A 19 -18.73 2.88 -21.88
N ALA A 20 -17.65 3.64 -21.75
CA ALA A 20 -16.36 3.36 -22.35
C ALA A 20 -15.66 2.14 -21.72
N GLY A 21 -15.34 1.13 -22.52
CA GLY A 21 -14.39 0.06 -22.17
C GLY A 21 -14.88 -1.03 -21.21
N GLN A 22 -16.18 -1.14 -20.96
CA GLN A 22 -16.78 -2.12 -20.01
C GLN A 22 -17.77 -3.09 -20.67
N ASP A 23 -17.49 -3.52 -21.91
CA ASP A 23 -18.42 -4.30 -22.72
C ASP A 23 -18.87 -5.62 -22.07
N HIS A 24 -17.98 -6.29 -21.34
CA HIS A 24 -18.28 -7.57 -20.69
C HIS A 24 -19.33 -7.41 -19.57
N ILE A 25 -19.24 -6.33 -18.80
CA ILE A 25 -20.17 -6.04 -17.69
C ILE A 25 -21.52 -5.60 -18.27
N VAL A 26 -21.49 -4.71 -19.26
CA VAL A 26 -22.70 -4.22 -19.93
C VAL A 26 -23.50 -5.37 -20.50
N LYS A 27 -22.86 -6.32 -21.19
CA LYS A 27 -23.52 -7.52 -21.73
C LYS A 27 -24.12 -8.40 -20.63
N ALA A 28 -23.37 -8.65 -19.57
CA ALA A 28 -23.85 -9.50 -18.46
C ALA A 28 -25.07 -8.88 -17.74
N ILE A 29 -25.03 -7.57 -17.47
CA ILE A 29 -26.15 -6.85 -16.86
C ILE A 29 -27.36 -6.82 -17.80
N THR A 30 -27.14 -6.55 -19.09
CA THR A 30 -28.19 -6.52 -20.12
C THR A 30 -28.93 -7.85 -20.19
N HIS A 31 -28.20 -8.97 -20.26
CA HIS A 31 -28.78 -10.31 -20.25
C HIS A 31 -29.53 -10.63 -18.94
N SER A 32 -28.98 -10.21 -17.78
CA SER A 32 -29.62 -10.41 -16.47
C SER A 32 -30.96 -9.66 -16.38
N LEU A 33 -31.04 -8.44 -16.91
CA LEU A 33 -32.26 -7.64 -16.97
C LEU A 33 -33.30 -8.26 -17.92
N GLU A 34 -32.88 -8.66 -19.13
CA GLU A 34 -33.78 -9.24 -20.14
C GLU A 34 -34.35 -10.60 -19.73
N GLN A 35 -33.56 -11.43 -19.04
CA GLN A 35 -34.00 -12.73 -18.52
C GLN A 35 -34.74 -12.61 -17.17
N ASN A 36 -34.91 -11.40 -16.64
CA ASN A 36 -35.49 -11.12 -15.33
C ASN A 36 -34.81 -11.91 -14.19
N ARG A 37 -33.51 -12.18 -14.32
CA ARG A 37 -32.67 -12.87 -13.33
C ARG A 37 -31.94 -11.84 -12.48
N LEU A 38 -32.70 -11.10 -11.68
CA LEU A 38 -32.20 -9.99 -10.87
C LEU A 38 -31.66 -10.49 -9.53
N HIS A 39 -30.36 -10.35 -9.30
CA HIS A 39 -29.76 -10.61 -8.00
C HIS A 39 -30.21 -9.57 -6.97
N HIS A 40 -30.18 -9.91 -5.69
CA HIS A 40 -30.52 -8.98 -4.61
C HIS A 40 -29.34 -8.06 -4.27
N ALA A 41 -28.10 -8.50 -4.53
CA ALA A 41 -26.89 -7.72 -4.26
C ALA A 41 -25.88 -7.79 -5.43
N TYR A 42 -25.42 -6.62 -5.85
CA TYR A 42 -24.41 -6.43 -6.88
C TYR A 42 -23.18 -5.77 -6.25
N LEU A 43 -21.98 -6.26 -6.56
CA LEU A 43 -20.71 -5.68 -6.12
C LEU A 43 -19.87 -5.25 -7.33
N PHE A 44 -19.65 -3.95 -7.48
CA PHE A 44 -18.77 -3.37 -8.48
C PHE A 44 -17.39 -3.09 -7.87
N THR A 45 -16.37 -3.74 -8.42
CA THR A 45 -14.96 -3.57 -8.00
C THR A 45 -14.16 -2.92 -9.12
N GLY A 46 -13.13 -2.15 -8.78
CA GLY A 46 -12.24 -1.52 -9.76
C GLY A 46 -11.61 -0.23 -9.26
N THR A 47 -10.61 0.30 -9.97
CA THR A 47 -9.91 1.52 -9.56
C THR A 47 -10.85 2.74 -9.50
N ARG A 48 -10.40 3.82 -8.87
CA ARG A 48 -11.19 5.05 -8.77
C ARG A 48 -11.48 5.57 -10.19
N GLY A 49 -12.69 6.12 -10.39
CA GLY A 49 -13.05 6.82 -11.62
C GLY A 49 -13.26 6.00 -12.90
N VAL A 50 -13.19 4.66 -12.85
CA VAL A 50 -13.53 3.76 -13.97
C VAL A 50 -15.04 3.63 -14.27
N GLY A 51 -15.90 4.23 -13.43
CA GLY A 51 -17.34 4.29 -13.68
C GLY A 51 -18.24 3.43 -12.77
N LYS A 52 -17.74 2.91 -11.64
CA LYS A 52 -18.52 2.07 -10.69
C LYS A 52 -19.87 2.68 -10.31
N THR A 53 -19.86 3.90 -9.74
CA THR A 53 -21.06 4.63 -9.32
C THR A 53 -21.94 5.01 -10.51
N THR A 54 -21.36 5.19 -11.71
CA THR A 54 -22.13 5.46 -12.93
C THR A 54 -22.91 4.24 -13.39
N ILE A 55 -22.27 3.06 -13.47
CA ILE A 55 -22.96 1.80 -13.77
C ILE A 55 -24.05 1.53 -12.74
N ALA A 56 -23.78 1.75 -11.45
CA ALA A 56 -24.75 1.59 -10.38
C ALA A 56 -26.02 2.45 -10.58
N ARG A 57 -25.86 3.72 -10.95
CA ARG A 57 -27.00 4.61 -11.25
C ARG A 57 -27.76 4.18 -12.50
N ILE A 58 -27.07 3.76 -13.56
CA ILE A 58 -27.73 3.27 -14.78
C ILE A 58 -28.52 1.98 -14.47
N LEU A 59 -27.98 1.08 -13.65
CA LEU A 59 -28.68 -0.11 -13.18
C LEU A 59 -29.92 0.26 -12.34
N ALA A 60 -29.80 1.25 -11.44
CA ALA A 60 -30.96 1.74 -10.67
C ALA A 60 -32.07 2.30 -11.59
N LYS A 61 -31.71 3.03 -12.66
CA LYS A 61 -32.68 3.48 -13.67
C LYS A 61 -33.32 2.30 -14.41
N ALA A 62 -32.51 1.33 -14.82
CA ALA A 62 -32.99 0.15 -15.55
C ALA A 62 -34.01 -0.67 -14.72
N LEU A 63 -33.85 -0.70 -13.40
CA LEU A 63 -34.77 -1.37 -12.47
C LEU A 63 -36.05 -0.57 -12.21
N ASN A 64 -35.95 0.76 -12.15
CA ASN A 64 -37.04 1.65 -11.71
C ASN A 64 -37.68 2.48 -12.84
N CYS A 65 -37.39 2.17 -14.09
CA CYS A 65 -38.01 2.83 -15.23
C CYS A 65 -39.53 2.54 -15.28
N GLU A 66 -40.32 3.55 -15.64
CA GLU A 66 -41.78 3.41 -15.74
C GLU A 66 -42.20 2.47 -16.88
N THR A 67 -41.39 2.38 -17.94
CA THR A 67 -41.56 1.45 -19.06
C THR A 67 -41.39 -0.03 -18.66
N GLY A 68 -40.92 -0.29 -17.43
CA GLY A 68 -40.62 -1.63 -16.92
C GLY A 68 -39.13 -1.84 -16.68
N VAL A 69 -38.78 -3.06 -16.26
CA VAL A 69 -37.37 -3.46 -16.11
C VAL A 69 -36.78 -3.66 -17.51
N THR A 70 -35.89 -2.78 -17.92
CA THR A 70 -35.34 -2.75 -19.28
C THR A 70 -33.85 -2.48 -19.27
N SER A 71 -33.11 -3.11 -20.18
CA SER A 71 -31.69 -2.82 -20.42
C SER A 71 -31.44 -1.42 -20.98
N THR A 72 -32.43 -0.81 -21.63
CA THR A 72 -32.34 0.54 -22.19
C THR A 72 -33.32 1.48 -21.47
N PRO A 73 -32.88 2.15 -20.37
CA PRO A 73 -33.74 3.09 -19.68
C PRO A 73 -34.10 4.27 -20.59
N CYS A 74 -35.35 4.76 -20.52
CA CYS A 74 -35.82 5.79 -21.46
C CYS A 74 -35.17 7.17 -21.26
N GLY A 75 -34.64 7.47 -20.07
CA GLY A 75 -33.99 8.75 -19.76
C GLY A 75 -34.92 9.95 -19.61
N GLU A 76 -36.17 9.85 -20.04
CA GLU A 76 -37.15 10.95 -20.02
C GLU A 76 -38.18 10.82 -18.89
N CYS A 77 -38.33 9.63 -18.31
CA CYS A 77 -39.31 9.38 -17.25
C CYS A 77 -38.98 10.17 -15.95
N PRO A 78 -39.99 10.54 -15.15
CA PRO A 78 -39.78 11.21 -13.85
C PRO A 78 -38.77 10.49 -12.96
N ALA A 79 -38.86 9.16 -12.86
CA ALA A 79 -37.89 8.35 -12.12
C ALA A 79 -36.46 8.46 -12.71
N CYS A 80 -36.33 8.38 -14.02
CA CYS A 80 -35.06 8.43 -14.75
C CYS A 80 -34.36 9.77 -14.52
N VAL A 81 -35.09 10.87 -14.66
CA VAL A 81 -34.60 12.24 -14.47
C VAL A 81 -34.26 12.51 -13.00
N ALA A 82 -35.05 12.00 -12.06
CA ALA A 82 -34.78 12.14 -10.63
C ALA A 82 -33.53 11.38 -10.20
N ILE A 83 -33.29 10.18 -10.75
CA ILE A 83 -32.07 9.39 -10.49
C ILE A 83 -30.82 10.12 -11.02
N ASP A 84 -30.90 10.72 -12.21
CA ASP A 84 -29.79 11.52 -12.76
C ASP A 84 -29.44 12.71 -11.88
N LYS A 85 -30.46 13.39 -11.35
CA LYS A 85 -30.30 14.50 -10.42
C LYS A 85 -29.88 14.07 -9.01
N GLY A 86 -29.95 12.78 -8.69
CA GLY A 86 -29.65 12.24 -7.36
C GLY A 86 -30.71 12.59 -6.30
N SER A 87 -31.95 12.85 -6.73
CA SER A 87 -33.06 13.26 -5.85
C SER A 87 -34.20 12.24 -5.83
N PHE A 88 -33.92 10.97 -6.15
CA PHE A 88 -34.93 9.92 -6.22
C PHE A 88 -35.10 9.25 -4.85
N VAL A 89 -36.32 9.26 -4.32
CA VAL A 89 -36.63 8.82 -2.95
C VAL A 89 -36.28 7.35 -2.70
N ASP A 90 -36.55 6.49 -3.69
CA ASP A 90 -36.32 5.05 -3.57
C ASP A 90 -34.90 4.64 -4.02
N LEU A 91 -34.00 5.59 -4.29
CA LEU A 91 -32.56 5.37 -4.47
C LEU A 91 -31.82 6.07 -3.33
N VAL A 92 -31.34 5.27 -2.37
CA VAL A 92 -30.56 5.78 -1.24
C VAL A 92 -29.08 5.64 -1.58
N GLU A 93 -28.41 6.77 -1.78
CA GLU A 93 -26.96 6.80 -2.00
C GLU A 93 -26.22 7.10 -0.71
N LEU A 94 -25.25 6.23 -0.38
CA LEU A 94 -24.46 6.29 0.84
C LEU A 94 -22.99 6.23 0.48
N ASP A 95 -22.24 7.25 0.87
CA ASP A 95 -20.79 7.21 0.82
C ASP A 95 -20.27 6.72 2.18
N ALA A 96 -19.73 5.49 2.20
CA ALA A 96 -19.22 4.86 3.40
C ALA A 96 -18.04 5.62 4.02
N ALA A 97 -17.31 6.44 3.25
CA ALA A 97 -16.25 7.29 3.80
C ALA A 97 -16.81 8.39 4.73
N SER A 98 -18.02 8.87 4.44
CA SER A 98 -18.69 9.92 5.23
C SER A 98 -19.56 9.37 6.37
N ASN A 99 -20.13 8.17 6.20
CA ASN A 99 -21.09 7.56 7.12
C ASN A 99 -20.55 6.24 7.69
N THR A 100 -19.49 6.31 8.48
CA THR A 100 -18.83 5.13 9.08
C THR A 100 -19.53 4.58 10.32
N GLN A 101 -20.52 5.32 10.87
CA GLN A 101 -21.23 4.95 12.09
C GLN A 101 -22.17 3.76 11.86
N VAL A 102 -22.11 2.79 12.76
CA VAL A 102 -22.92 1.56 12.72
C VAL A 102 -24.41 1.87 12.85
N ASP A 103 -24.75 2.88 13.64
CA ASP A 103 -26.15 3.22 13.95
C ASP A 103 -26.88 3.79 12.73
N SER A 104 -26.23 4.65 11.94
CA SER A 104 -26.79 5.14 10.67
C SER A 104 -27.09 3.98 9.71
N MET A 105 -26.21 2.98 9.63
CA MET A 105 -26.46 1.81 8.78
C MET A 105 -27.63 0.96 9.30
N ARG A 106 -27.77 0.82 10.61
CA ARG A 106 -28.90 0.08 11.21
C ARG A 106 -30.24 0.76 10.92
N GLU A 107 -30.33 2.06 11.14
CA GLU A 107 -31.54 2.84 10.84
C GLU A 107 -31.93 2.70 9.36
N LEU A 108 -30.93 2.70 8.47
CA LEU A 108 -31.16 2.50 7.04
C LEU A 108 -31.64 1.09 6.69
N LEU A 109 -31.08 0.05 7.31
CA LEU A 109 -31.53 -1.33 7.13
C LEU A 109 -32.93 -1.56 7.71
N GLU A 110 -33.26 -0.93 8.84
CA GLU A 110 -34.62 -0.94 9.39
C GLU A 110 -35.60 -0.25 8.42
N SER A 111 -35.19 0.86 7.81
CA SER A 111 -35.98 1.52 6.77
C SER A 111 -36.15 0.67 5.51
N ALA A 112 -35.28 -0.32 5.27
CA ALA A 112 -35.32 -1.19 4.10
C ALA A 112 -36.45 -2.22 4.16
N CYS A 113 -36.94 -2.54 5.36
CA CYS A 113 -38.08 -3.43 5.56
C CYS A 113 -39.38 -2.86 4.98
N TYR A 114 -39.48 -1.53 4.83
CA TYR A 114 -40.66 -0.89 4.26
C TYR A 114 -40.66 -0.93 2.72
N ALA A 115 -41.87 -1.06 2.16
CA ALA A 115 -42.10 -1.05 0.71
C ALA A 115 -41.67 0.29 0.07
N PRO A 116 -41.26 0.30 -1.21
CA PRO A 116 -40.93 1.53 -1.94
C PRO A 116 -42.15 2.45 -2.09
N THR A 117 -41.90 3.76 -2.19
CA THR A 117 -42.97 4.78 -2.21
C THR A 117 -43.57 4.95 -3.60
N ALA A 118 -42.71 5.02 -4.63
CA ALA A 118 -43.11 5.26 -6.01
C ALA A 118 -42.45 4.27 -7.00
N ALA A 119 -41.36 3.63 -6.60
CA ALA A 119 -40.58 2.71 -7.42
C ALA A 119 -41.03 1.25 -7.34
N ARG A 120 -40.54 0.44 -8.28
CA ARG A 120 -40.66 -1.03 -8.23
C ARG A 120 -39.70 -1.62 -7.20
N TYR A 121 -38.48 -1.09 -7.15
CA TYR A 121 -37.43 -1.53 -6.25
C TYR A 121 -36.85 -0.36 -5.45
N LYS A 122 -36.61 -0.60 -4.17
CA LYS A 122 -35.83 0.27 -3.30
C LYS A 122 -34.36 -0.09 -3.42
N VAL A 123 -33.57 0.80 -4.00
CA VAL A 123 -32.17 0.55 -4.34
C VAL A 123 -31.27 1.25 -3.33
N TYR A 124 -30.37 0.50 -2.70
CA TYR A 124 -29.33 1.02 -1.82
C TYR A 124 -27.99 1.00 -2.55
N LEU A 125 -27.47 2.17 -2.88
CA LEU A 125 -26.15 2.35 -3.48
C LEU A 125 -25.15 2.75 -2.39
N ILE A 126 -24.22 1.85 -2.06
CA ILE A 126 -23.18 2.09 -1.07
C ILE A 126 -21.84 2.20 -1.79
N ASP A 127 -21.29 3.41 -1.86
CA ASP A 127 -19.97 3.67 -2.46
C ASP A 127 -18.86 3.53 -1.42
N GLU A 128 -17.68 3.15 -1.89
CA GLU A 128 -16.49 2.82 -1.10
C GLU A 128 -16.78 1.92 0.13
N VAL A 129 -17.59 0.86 -0.07
CA VAL A 129 -18.09 -0.02 1.00
C VAL A 129 -16.98 -0.60 1.90
N HIS A 130 -15.75 -0.70 1.40
CA HIS A 130 -14.59 -1.14 2.19
C HIS A 130 -14.24 -0.21 3.37
N MET A 131 -14.76 1.02 3.39
CA MET A 131 -14.61 1.98 4.48
C MET A 131 -15.58 1.73 5.64
N LEU A 132 -16.56 0.82 5.48
CA LEU A 132 -17.49 0.46 6.55
C LEU A 132 -16.77 -0.26 7.69
N SER A 133 -17.23 -0.01 8.91
CA SER A 133 -16.78 -0.74 10.09
C SER A 133 -17.23 -2.21 10.05
N ARG A 134 -16.49 -3.10 10.71
CA ARG A 134 -16.86 -4.54 10.81
C ARG A 134 -18.26 -4.75 11.40
N ALA A 135 -18.65 -3.91 12.34
CA ALA A 135 -19.98 -3.97 12.95
C ALA A 135 -21.09 -3.58 11.96
N ALA A 136 -20.86 -2.62 11.06
CA ALA A 136 -21.79 -2.27 10.00
C ALA A 136 -21.96 -3.42 8.99
N PHE A 137 -20.86 -4.08 8.60
CA PHE A 137 -20.93 -5.27 7.75
C PHE A 137 -21.76 -6.38 8.37
N ASN A 138 -21.57 -6.66 9.67
CA ASN A 138 -22.35 -7.69 10.37
C ASN A 138 -23.84 -7.35 10.46
N ALA A 139 -24.19 -6.07 10.56
CA ALA A 139 -25.59 -5.63 10.51
C ALA A 139 -26.20 -5.91 9.14
N MET A 140 -25.45 -5.66 8.06
CA MET A 140 -25.90 -5.93 6.69
C MET A 140 -26.05 -7.42 6.36
N LEU A 141 -25.28 -8.30 6.99
CA LEU A 141 -25.33 -9.75 6.70
C LEU A 141 -26.74 -10.33 6.88
N LYS A 142 -27.48 -9.89 7.91
CA LYS A 142 -28.85 -10.35 8.15
C LYS A 142 -29.77 -10.04 6.97
N THR A 143 -29.70 -8.82 6.46
CA THR A 143 -30.53 -8.36 5.33
C THR A 143 -30.03 -8.90 3.99
N LEU A 144 -28.74 -9.20 3.84
CA LEU A 144 -28.19 -9.83 2.64
C LEU A 144 -28.50 -11.32 2.56
N GLU A 145 -28.68 -12.01 3.69
CA GLU A 145 -29.09 -13.41 3.74
C GLU A 145 -30.58 -13.59 3.42
N GLU A 146 -31.42 -12.74 4.00
CA GLU A 146 -32.88 -12.76 3.81
C GLU A 146 -33.37 -11.40 3.28
N PRO A 147 -33.05 -11.05 2.02
CA PRO A 147 -33.43 -9.76 1.46
C PRO A 147 -34.94 -9.71 1.15
N PRO A 148 -35.63 -8.61 1.48
CA PRO A 148 -36.97 -8.37 0.97
C PRO A 148 -36.99 -8.32 -0.57
N GLU A 149 -38.06 -8.83 -1.21
CA GLU A 149 -38.14 -8.94 -2.67
C GLU A 149 -38.00 -7.60 -3.41
N HIS A 150 -38.45 -6.51 -2.77
CA HIS A 150 -38.40 -5.15 -3.31
C HIS A 150 -37.07 -4.42 -3.05
N VAL A 151 -36.12 -5.03 -2.32
CA VAL A 151 -34.85 -4.38 -1.98
C VAL A 151 -33.72 -4.88 -2.88
N LYS A 152 -32.90 -3.95 -3.37
CA LYS A 152 -31.71 -4.24 -4.16
C LYS A 152 -30.51 -3.48 -3.62
N PHE A 153 -29.42 -4.19 -3.34
CA PHE A 153 -28.15 -3.61 -2.91
C PHE A 153 -27.19 -3.49 -4.09
N ILE A 154 -26.57 -2.32 -4.23
CA ILE A 154 -25.48 -2.06 -5.16
C ILE A 154 -24.30 -1.53 -4.35
N LEU A 155 -23.27 -2.35 -4.23
CA LEU A 155 -22.05 -2.05 -3.50
C LEU A 155 -20.96 -1.66 -4.50
N ALA A 156 -20.20 -0.61 -4.22
CA ALA A 156 -19.02 -0.24 -4.99
C ALA A 156 -17.80 -0.16 -4.08
N THR A 157 -16.66 -0.67 -4.55
CA THR A 157 -15.39 -0.58 -3.82
C THR A 157 -14.21 -0.40 -4.77
N THR A 158 -13.21 0.33 -4.32
CA THR A 158 -11.86 0.32 -4.90
C THR A 158 -11.00 -0.86 -4.43
N ASP A 159 -11.28 -1.40 -3.24
CA ASP A 159 -10.50 -2.47 -2.62
C ASP A 159 -11.42 -3.63 -2.18
N PRO A 160 -11.48 -4.73 -2.95
CA PRO A 160 -12.30 -5.89 -2.60
C PRO A 160 -11.70 -6.74 -1.48
N GLN A 161 -10.39 -6.63 -1.19
CA GLN A 161 -9.72 -7.49 -0.20
C GLN A 161 -10.10 -7.13 1.23
N LYS A 162 -10.47 -5.87 1.47
CA LYS A 162 -10.97 -5.38 2.76
C LYS A 162 -12.41 -5.80 3.07
N ILE A 163 -13.15 -6.32 2.09
CA ILE A 163 -14.53 -6.77 2.28
C ILE A 163 -14.53 -8.19 2.87
N PRO A 164 -15.30 -8.47 3.93
CA PRO A 164 -15.43 -9.82 4.46
C PRO A 164 -15.93 -10.81 3.39
N ILE A 165 -15.33 -12.01 3.35
CA ILE A 165 -15.70 -13.07 2.40
C ILE A 165 -17.19 -13.45 2.52
N THR A 166 -17.78 -13.31 3.71
CA THR A 166 -19.20 -13.53 3.97
C THR A 166 -20.11 -12.62 3.15
N VAL A 167 -19.70 -11.38 2.85
CA VAL A 167 -20.45 -10.46 1.99
C VAL A 167 -20.17 -10.79 0.52
N LEU A 168 -18.90 -11.06 0.17
CA LEU A 168 -18.48 -11.40 -1.18
C LEU A 168 -19.21 -12.63 -1.74
N SER A 169 -19.48 -13.64 -0.91
CA SER A 169 -20.17 -14.86 -1.33
C SER A 169 -21.66 -14.68 -1.62
N ARG A 170 -22.27 -13.59 -1.13
CA ARG A 170 -23.71 -13.27 -1.30
C ARG A 170 -23.95 -12.23 -2.39
N CYS A 171 -22.90 -11.62 -2.93
CA CYS A 171 -22.99 -10.60 -3.97
C CYS A 171 -22.59 -11.15 -5.35
N LEU A 172 -23.28 -10.73 -6.41
CA LEU A 172 -22.79 -10.91 -7.76
C LEU A 172 -21.68 -9.90 -8.04
N GLN A 173 -20.46 -10.38 -8.30
CA GLN A 173 -19.28 -9.54 -8.45
C GLN A 173 -19.01 -9.17 -9.90
N PHE A 174 -18.78 -7.88 -10.14
CA PHE A 174 -18.38 -7.32 -11.42
C PHE A 174 -17.09 -6.52 -11.25
N ASN A 175 -16.02 -6.98 -11.91
CA ASN A 175 -14.75 -6.29 -11.91
C ASN A 175 -14.60 -5.39 -13.13
N LEU A 176 -14.59 -4.06 -12.89
CA LEU A 176 -14.37 -3.03 -13.88
C LEU A 176 -12.87 -2.92 -14.18
N LYS A 177 -12.54 -3.04 -15.46
CA LYS A 177 -11.14 -2.95 -15.92
C LYS A 177 -10.73 -1.48 -16.05
N GLN A 178 -9.43 -1.22 -15.95
CA GLN A 178 -8.88 0.08 -16.33
C GLN A 178 -9.14 0.33 -17.82
N ILE A 179 -9.49 1.56 -18.17
CA ILE A 179 -9.80 1.93 -19.54
C ILE A 179 -8.47 2.15 -20.29
N PRO A 180 -8.23 1.48 -21.43
CA PRO A 180 -7.00 1.67 -22.19
C PRO A 180 -6.78 3.13 -22.61
N PRO A 181 -5.56 3.69 -22.54
CA PRO A 181 -5.29 5.07 -22.92
C PRO A 181 -5.76 5.46 -24.33
N PRO A 182 -5.64 4.59 -25.37
CA PRO A 182 -6.18 4.93 -26.70
C PRO A 182 -7.69 5.16 -26.71
N LEU A 183 -8.43 4.39 -25.90
CA LEU A 183 -9.89 4.52 -25.80
C LEU A 183 -10.27 5.80 -25.04
N ILE A 184 -9.52 6.15 -23.99
CA ILE A 184 -9.68 7.44 -23.30
C ILE A 184 -9.43 8.59 -24.27
N ALA A 185 -8.31 8.59 -25.00
CA ALA A 185 -7.98 9.65 -25.94
C ALA A 185 -9.07 9.83 -27.02
N ALA A 186 -9.56 8.74 -27.61
CA ALA A 186 -10.66 8.79 -28.58
C ALA A 186 -11.96 9.33 -27.97
N HIS A 187 -12.25 9.03 -26.71
CA HIS A 187 -13.42 9.57 -26.03
C HIS A 187 -13.28 11.08 -25.73
N LEU A 188 -12.09 11.53 -25.31
CA LEU A 188 -11.82 12.96 -25.10
C LEU A 188 -11.93 13.74 -26.42
N GLU A 189 -11.45 13.19 -27.53
CA GLU A 189 -11.59 13.77 -28.87
C GLU A 189 -13.07 13.97 -29.26
N ASN A 190 -13.90 12.95 -29.02
CA ASN A 190 -15.35 13.02 -29.25
C ASN A 190 -16.05 14.06 -28.38
N ILE A 191 -15.56 14.33 -27.17
CA ILE A 191 -16.10 15.35 -26.28
C ILE A 191 -15.68 16.74 -26.74
N LEU A 192 -14.41 16.94 -27.07
CA LEU A 192 -13.89 18.24 -27.51
C LEU A 192 -14.49 18.70 -28.84
N SER A 193 -14.71 17.77 -29.77
CA SER A 193 -15.43 18.07 -31.02
C SER A 193 -16.87 18.52 -30.79
N GLN A 194 -17.56 17.99 -29.76
CA GLN A 194 -18.91 18.42 -29.40
C GLN A 194 -18.93 19.75 -28.63
N GLU A 195 -17.91 20.01 -27.79
CA GLU A 195 -17.75 21.29 -27.08
C GLU A 195 -17.12 22.39 -27.95
N GLN A 196 -16.75 22.09 -29.20
CA GLN A 196 -16.11 23.00 -30.16
C GLN A 196 -14.78 23.59 -29.65
N VAL A 197 -13.98 22.76 -28.98
CA VAL A 197 -12.65 23.12 -28.47
C VAL A 197 -11.58 22.54 -29.39
N THR A 198 -10.60 23.35 -29.78
CA THR A 198 -9.46 22.92 -30.60
C THR A 198 -8.45 22.14 -29.76
N SER A 199 -8.03 20.97 -30.24
CA SER A 199 -7.11 20.09 -29.53
C SER A 199 -6.15 19.36 -30.47
N ASP A 200 -4.94 19.10 -29.98
CA ASP A 200 -3.98 18.23 -30.66
C ASP A 200 -4.02 16.77 -30.14
N VAL A 201 -3.70 15.83 -31.03
CA VAL A 201 -3.68 14.38 -30.74
C VAL A 201 -2.60 14.03 -29.71
N ALA A 202 -1.44 14.72 -29.72
CA ALA A 202 -0.39 14.46 -28.75
C ALA A 202 -0.84 14.82 -27.32
N SER A 203 -1.49 15.98 -27.18
CA SER A 203 -2.10 16.45 -25.92
C SER A 203 -3.10 15.45 -25.35
N LEU A 204 -3.99 14.90 -26.19
CA LEU A 204 -4.97 13.89 -25.77
C LEU A 204 -4.32 12.60 -25.28
N ARG A 205 -3.23 12.17 -25.92
CA ARG A 205 -2.46 11.00 -25.48
C ARG A 205 -1.77 11.25 -24.14
N LEU A 206 -1.25 12.45 -23.91
CA LEU A 206 -0.65 12.83 -22.63
C LEU A 206 -1.69 12.80 -21.50
N LEU A 207 -2.85 13.43 -21.71
CA LEU A 207 -3.97 13.42 -20.75
C LEU A 207 -4.46 11.99 -20.46
N ALA A 208 -4.61 11.16 -21.50
CA ALA A 208 -5.03 9.78 -21.36
C ALA A 208 -4.05 8.92 -20.57
N ARG A 209 -2.74 9.15 -20.73
CA ARG A 209 -1.69 8.48 -19.93
C ARG A 209 -1.70 8.96 -18.48
N ALA A 210 -1.79 10.27 -18.27
CA ALA A 210 -1.83 10.87 -16.94
C ALA A 210 -3.05 10.41 -16.12
N ALA A 211 -4.17 10.11 -16.79
CA ALA A 211 -5.39 9.62 -16.16
C ALA A 211 -5.31 8.17 -15.63
N GLN A 212 -4.25 7.41 -15.92
CA GLN A 212 -4.03 6.04 -15.40
C GLN A 212 -5.25 5.10 -15.50
N GLY A 213 -6.01 5.21 -16.59
CA GLY A 213 -7.19 4.36 -16.85
C GLY A 213 -8.50 4.82 -16.20
N SER A 214 -8.52 5.97 -15.54
CA SER A 214 -9.70 6.60 -14.93
C SER A 214 -10.32 7.65 -15.86
N MET A 215 -11.57 7.43 -16.29
CA MET A 215 -12.26 8.41 -17.14
C MET A 215 -12.58 9.71 -16.38
N ARG A 216 -12.90 9.60 -15.08
CA ARG A 216 -13.18 10.77 -14.25
C ARG A 216 -11.97 11.70 -14.14
N ASP A 217 -10.79 11.12 -13.95
CA ASP A 217 -9.55 11.90 -13.83
C ASP A 217 -9.15 12.46 -15.20
N ALA A 218 -9.33 11.68 -16.28
CA ALA A 218 -9.13 12.18 -17.65
C ALA A 218 -9.97 13.43 -17.96
N LEU A 219 -11.26 13.43 -17.62
CA LEU A 219 -12.14 14.59 -17.82
C LEU A 219 -11.78 15.75 -16.91
N SER A 220 -11.32 15.49 -15.68
CA SER A 220 -10.90 16.53 -14.75
C SER A 220 -9.60 17.20 -15.20
N LEU A 221 -8.64 16.42 -15.71
CA LEU A 221 -7.41 16.92 -16.33
C LEU A 221 -7.72 17.68 -17.62
N LEU A 222 -8.70 17.23 -18.41
CA LEU A 222 -9.14 17.96 -19.60
C LEU A 222 -9.75 19.32 -19.25
N ASP A 223 -10.62 19.39 -18.25
CA ASP A 223 -11.17 20.65 -17.75
C ASP A 223 -10.06 21.63 -17.32
N GLN A 224 -9.04 21.12 -16.63
CA GLN A 224 -7.87 21.92 -16.23
C GLN A 224 -7.07 22.39 -17.44
N ALA A 225 -6.85 21.52 -18.43
CA ALA A 225 -6.14 21.87 -19.66
C ALA A 225 -6.86 22.96 -20.46
N ILE A 226 -8.19 22.88 -20.57
CA ILE A 226 -9.02 23.90 -21.22
C ILE A 226 -8.91 25.24 -20.48
N ALA A 227 -8.95 25.22 -19.15
CA ALA A 227 -8.83 26.42 -18.33
C ALA A 227 -7.43 27.06 -18.42
N TYR A 228 -6.38 26.24 -18.50
CA TYR A 228 -5.00 26.69 -18.61
C TYR A 228 -4.69 27.26 -20.01
N GLY A 229 -5.07 26.55 -21.08
CA GLY A 229 -4.83 26.95 -22.47
C GLY A 229 -5.88 27.92 -23.05
N ASN A 230 -6.65 28.61 -22.20
CA ASN A 230 -7.68 29.59 -22.60
C ASN A 230 -8.65 29.08 -23.70
N GLY A 231 -9.06 27.81 -23.64
CA GLY A 231 -9.96 27.22 -24.62
C GLY A 231 -9.27 26.52 -25.80
N VAL A 232 -7.95 26.35 -25.76
CA VAL A 232 -7.17 25.51 -26.70
C VAL A 232 -6.41 24.47 -25.89
N VAL A 233 -6.32 23.23 -26.40
CA VAL A 233 -5.58 22.14 -25.75
C VAL A 233 -4.35 21.78 -26.60
N GLU A 234 -3.25 22.49 -26.35
CA GLU A 234 -1.96 22.28 -27.02
C GLU A 234 -0.97 21.46 -26.18
N GLU A 235 -0.01 20.83 -26.84
CA GLU A 235 0.91 19.88 -26.20
C GLU A 235 1.79 20.57 -25.15
N ALA A 236 2.30 21.77 -25.47
CA ALA A 236 3.18 22.53 -24.59
C ALA A 236 2.47 22.90 -23.27
N ASP A 237 1.24 23.40 -23.37
CA ASP A 237 0.42 23.79 -22.22
C ASP A 237 0.05 22.58 -21.36
N VAL A 238 -0.34 21.46 -21.97
CA VAL A 238 -0.65 20.22 -21.24
C VAL A 238 0.58 19.65 -20.56
N ARG A 239 1.76 19.69 -21.19
CA ARG A 239 3.03 19.25 -20.59
C ARG A 239 3.38 20.10 -19.37
N ALA A 240 3.28 21.42 -19.51
CA ALA A 240 3.51 22.37 -18.41
C ALA A 240 2.52 22.15 -17.26
N MET A 241 1.23 21.96 -17.56
CA MET A 241 0.18 21.72 -16.57
C MET A 241 0.40 20.42 -15.80
N LEU A 242 0.70 19.32 -16.50
CA LEU A 242 0.91 18.02 -15.87
C LEU A 242 2.23 17.95 -15.11
N GLY A 243 3.11 18.95 -15.26
CA GLY A 243 4.47 18.90 -14.74
C GLY A 243 5.25 17.70 -15.29
N VAL A 244 4.87 17.19 -16.47
CA VAL A 244 5.57 16.08 -17.13
C VAL A 244 6.94 16.63 -17.47
N ILE A 245 7.93 16.13 -16.74
CA ILE A 245 9.33 16.47 -16.91
C ILE A 245 9.67 16.19 -18.36
N ASP A 246 10.32 17.16 -19.00
CA ASP A 246 10.90 16.89 -20.30
C ASP A 246 11.90 15.75 -20.12
N GLN A 247 11.65 14.60 -20.76
CA GLN A 247 12.44 13.40 -20.51
C GLN A 247 13.92 13.63 -20.80
N GLU A 248 14.24 14.68 -21.57
CA GLU A 248 15.59 15.23 -21.75
C GLU A 248 16.36 15.36 -20.45
N TYR A 249 15.79 15.93 -19.38
CA TYR A 249 16.48 16.05 -18.08
C TYR A 249 16.88 14.70 -17.49
N LEU A 250 16.02 13.69 -17.63
CA LEU A 250 16.27 12.34 -17.12
C LEU A 250 17.32 11.61 -17.99
N TYR A 251 17.30 11.83 -19.29
CA TYR A 251 18.33 11.32 -20.20
C TYR A 251 19.69 11.97 -19.91
N ASP A 252 19.73 13.29 -19.70
CA ASP A 252 20.94 14.03 -19.36
C ASP A 252 21.50 13.60 -17.99
N LEU A 253 20.63 13.32 -17.01
CA LEU A 253 21.01 12.73 -15.72
C LEU A 253 21.64 11.34 -15.90
N LEU A 254 21.07 10.48 -16.74
CA LEU A 254 21.62 9.16 -17.03
C LEU A 254 22.95 9.25 -17.80
N GLU A 255 23.11 10.20 -18.71
CA GLU A 255 24.39 10.47 -19.37
C GLU A 255 25.45 10.93 -18.38
N ALA A 256 25.12 11.85 -17.47
CA ALA A 256 26.02 12.32 -16.42
C ALA A 256 26.37 11.19 -15.42
N LEU A 257 25.41 10.31 -15.11
CA LEU A 257 25.64 9.11 -14.30
C LEU A 257 26.62 8.15 -14.98
N ALA A 258 26.49 7.96 -16.30
CA ALA A 258 27.42 7.14 -17.08
C ALA A 258 28.83 7.74 -17.16
N GLU A 259 28.96 9.06 -17.04
CA GLU A 259 30.24 9.79 -16.98
C GLU A 259 30.83 9.83 -15.56
N LYS A 260 30.07 9.37 -14.55
CA LYS A 260 30.38 9.52 -13.12
C LYS A 260 30.58 10.99 -12.72
N ASP A 261 29.91 11.93 -13.39
CA ASP A 261 30.02 13.37 -13.12
C ASP A 261 28.96 13.82 -12.10
N GLY A 262 29.33 13.82 -10.82
CA GLY A 262 28.46 14.28 -9.75
C GLY A 262 28.14 15.77 -9.78
N ALA A 263 29.01 16.60 -10.36
CA ALA A 263 28.77 18.04 -10.45
C ALA A 263 27.67 18.32 -11.48
N LYS A 264 27.74 17.67 -12.64
CA LYS A 264 26.71 17.78 -13.69
C LYS A 264 25.35 17.25 -13.23
N ILE A 265 25.34 16.16 -12.45
CA ILE A 265 24.09 15.62 -11.86
C ILE A 265 23.41 16.64 -10.94
N LEU A 266 24.18 17.28 -10.05
CA LEU A 266 23.63 18.29 -9.13
C LEU A 266 23.15 19.53 -9.88
N LEU A 267 23.88 19.99 -10.90
CA LEU A 267 23.44 21.11 -11.73
C LEU A 267 22.09 20.82 -12.41
N ILE A 268 21.90 19.61 -12.93
CA ILE A 268 20.61 19.22 -13.53
C ILE A 268 19.51 19.16 -12.46
N ALA A 269 19.80 18.63 -11.27
CA ALA A 269 18.85 18.62 -10.16
C ALA A 269 18.45 20.05 -9.73
N ASP A 270 19.40 21.00 -9.70
CA ASP A 270 19.15 22.42 -9.41
C ASP A 270 18.24 23.04 -10.49
N GLU A 271 18.48 22.77 -11.76
CA GLU A 271 17.61 23.25 -12.85
C GLU A 271 16.19 22.70 -12.75
N MET A 272 16.04 21.44 -12.32
CA MET A 272 14.74 20.82 -12.08
C MET A 272 14.02 21.47 -10.88
N GLU A 273 14.75 21.80 -9.81
CA GLU A 273 14.21 22.49 -8.64
C GLU A 273 13.72 23.91 -8.97
N VAL A 274 14.49 24.68 -9.75
CA VAL A 274 14.12 26.03 -10.19
C VAL A 274 12.81 26.02 -10.98
N ARG A 275 12.54 24.95 -11.72
CA ARG A 275 11.28 24.75 -12.45
C ARG A 275 10.16 24.12 -11.61
N SER A 276 10.42 23.85 -10.33
CA SER A 276 9.48 23.23 -9.39
C SER A 276 8.90 21.90 -9.88
N LEU A 277 9.73 21.09 -10.52
CA LEU A 277 9.36 19.76 -10.99
C LEU A 277 9.20 18.79 -9.80
N SER A 278 8.24 17.87 -9.88
CA SER A 278 8.04 16.88 -8.81
C SER A 278 9.08 15.76 -8.89
N PHE A 279 9.86 15.61 -7.82
CA PHE A 279 10.91 14.59 -7.73
C PHE A 279 10.35 13.16 -7.59
N ASP A 280 9.12 12.99 -7.08
CA ASP A 280 8.45 11.67 -7.08
C ASP A 280 8.22 11.17 -8.51
N THR A 281 7.66 12.03 -9.37
CA THR A 281 7.49 11.72 -10.79
C THR A 281 8.83 11.57 -11.51
N ALA A 282 9.83 12.38 -11.16
CA ALA A 282 11.18 12.24 -11.72
C ALA A 282 11.77 10.84 -11.47
N LEU A 283 11.69 10.35 -10.23
CA LEU A 283 12.18 9.02 -9.87
C LEU A 283 11.34 7.90 -10.49
N GLN A 284 10.03 8.08 -10.61
CA GLN A 284 9.16 7.15 -11.32
C GLN A 284 9.52 7.03 -12.80
N ASP A 285 9.72 8.17 -13.47
CA ASP A 285 10.06 8.21 -14.89
C ASP A 285 11.48 7.70 -15.12
N LEU A 286 12.43 8.03 -14.23
CA LEU A 286 13.78 7.47 -14.24
C LEU A 286 13.76 5.95 -14.13
N ALA A 287 12.97 5.38 -13.20
CA ALA A 287 12.78 3.95 -13.07
C ALA A 287 12.17 3.33 -14.34
N THR A 288 11.25 4.03 -15.00
CA THR A 288 10.65 3.60 -16.27
C THR A 288 11.68 3.58 -17.40
N ILE A 289 12.55 4.59 -17.49
CA ILE A 289 13.64 4.64 -18.47
C ILE A 289 14.66 3.53 -18.21
N LEU A 290 15.06 3.31 -16.95
CA LEU A 290 15.94 2.20 -16.55
C LEU A 290 15.35 0.83 -16.90
N HIS A 291 14.04 0.64 -16.71
CA HIS A 291 13.36 -0.57 -17.16
C HIS A 291 13.43 -0.75 -18.68
N ARG A 292 13.24 0.32 -19.46
CA ARG A 292 13.39 0.29 -20.93
C ARG A 292 14.83 -0.02 -21.35
N LEU A 293 15.83 0.50 -20.64
CA LEU A 293 17.25 0.20 -20.85
C LEU A 293 17.54 -1.29 -20.63
N ALA A 294 17.03 -1.87 -19.53
CA ALA A 294 17.15 -3.30 -19.27
C ALA A 294 16.48 -4.15 -20.36
N LEU A 295 15.29 -3.74 -20.83
CA LEU A 295 14.63 -4.39 -21.96
C LEU A 295 15.44 -4.26 -23.25
N ALA A 296 16.05 -3.11 -23.53
CA ALA A 296 16.89 -2.88 -24.69
C ALA A 296 18.10 -3.83 -24.74
N GLN A 297 18.69 -4.12 -23.57
CA GLN A 297 19.85 -5.01 -23.44
C GLN A 297 19.49 -6.49 -23.68
N ILE A 298 18.33 -6.95 -23.20
CA ILE A 298 17.93 -8.37 -23.27
C ILE A 298 17.11 -8.67 -24.53
N ALA A 299 16.15 -7.81 -24.86
CA ALA A 299 15.18 -7.99 -25.94
C ALA A 299 15.02 -6.69 -26.75
N PRO A 300 15.96 -6.36 -27.64
CA PRO A 300 15.92 -5.15 -28.48
C PRO A 300 14.62 -4.99 -29.29
N GLN A 301 14.00 -6.11 -29.67
CA GLN A 301 12.75 -6.18 -30.43
C GLN A 301 11.50 -5.79 -29.64
N ALA A 302 11.57 -5.69 -28.30
CA ALA A 302 10.44 -5.29 -27.47
C ALA A 302 10.22 -3.77 -27.44
N ILE A 303 11.18 -2.99 -27.94
CA ILE A 303 11.09 -1.53 -28.00
C ILE A 303 10.43 -1.15 -29.32
N ASP A 304 9.35 -0.37 -29.22
CA ASP A 304 8.61 0.14 -30.36
C ASP A 304 9.52 0.95 -31.30
N GLU A 305 9.37 0.77 -32.61
CA GLU A 305 10.17 1.46 -33.62
C GLU A 305 9.76 2.92 -33.81
N THR A 306 8.55 3.28 -33.34
CA THR A 306 7.98 4.62 -33.49
C THR A 306 8.42 5.62 -32.42
N LEU A 307 9.24 5.20 -31.45
CA LEU A 307 9.71 6.05 -30.35
C LEU A 307 10.86 6.97 -30.80
N PRO A 308 10.74 8.31 -30.67
CA PRO A 308 11.79 9.24 -31.06
C PRO A 308 13.08 9.07 -30.21
N GLU A 309 12.95 8.67 -28.95
CA GLU A 309 14.06 8.49 -28.00
C GLU A 309 14.81 7.15 -28.18
N ARG A 310 14.39 6.32 -29.13
CA ARG A 310 14.93 4.97 -29.34
C ARG A 310 16.45 4.97 -29.48
N GLU A 311 17.00 5.90 -30.26
CA GLU A 311 18.45 6.00 -30.47
C GLU A 311 19.21 6.31 -29.16
N ARG A 312 18.70 7.23 -28.34
CA ARG A 312 19.28 7.57 -27.03
C ARG A 312 19.21 6.38 -26.06
N ILE A 313 18.08 5.66 -26.03
CA ILE A 313 17.93 4.45 -25.19
C ILE A 313 18.97 3.40 -25.59
N PHE A 314 19.15 3.12 -26.88
CA PHE A 314 20.15 2.14 -27.34
C PHE A 314 21.59 2.60 -27.10
N ALA A 315 21.88 3.90 -27.15
CA ALA A 315 23.20 4.44 -26.81
C ALA A 315 23.51 4.26 -25.32
N LEU A 316 22.58 4.63 -24.45
CA LEU A 316 22.71 4.48 -22.99
C LEU A 316 22.75 3.01 -22.57
N ALA A 317 21.96 2.14 -23.20
CA ALA A 317 21.95 0.70 -22.92
C ALA A 317 23.31 0.03 -23.15
N LYS A 318 24.15 0.58 -24.04
CA LYS A 318 25.52 0.11 -24.28
C LYS A 318 26.54 0.66 -23.28
N ARG A 319 26.26 1.80 -22.64
CA ARG A 319 27.16 2.46 -21.69
C ARG A 319 27.10 1.81 -20.31
N PHE A 320 25.93 1.33 -19.90
CA PHE A 320 25.74 0.66 -18.62
C PHE A 320 25.83 -0.86 -18.75
N THR A 321 26.35 -1.54 -17.73
CA THR A 321 26.24 -3.00 -17.65
C THR A 321 24.81 -3.40 -17.23
N SER A 322 24.44 -4.66 -17.45
CA SER A 322 23.13 -5.16 -16.99
C SER A 322 22.96 -5.12 -15.47
N GLU A 323 24.07 -5.28 -14.73
CA GLU A 323 24.08 -5.21 -13.27
C GLU A 323 23.84 -3.77 -12.79
N ASP A 324 24.48 -2.79 -13.42
CA ASP A 324 24.31 -1.37 -13.09
C ASP A 324 22.86 -0.91 -13.31
N VAL A 325 22.26 -1.29 -14.45
CA VAL A 325 20.86 -0.91 -14.74
C VAL A 325 19.89 -1.47 -13.70
N GLN A 326 20.09 -2.72 -13.25
CA GLN A 326 19.26 -3.32 -12.19
C GLN A 326 19.49 -2.64 -10.85
N LEU A 327 20.74 -2.33 -10.51
CA LEU A 327 21.09 -1.61 -9.28
C LEU A 327 20.46 -0.21 -9.26
N PHE A 328 20.60 0.57 -10.31
CA PHE A 328 19.99 1.90 -10.39
C PHE A 328 18.48 1.83 -10.37
N TYR A 329 17.88 0.84 -11.02
CA TYR A 329 16.43 0.64 -10.98
C TYR A 329 15.97 0.40 -9.54
N GLN A 330 16.67 -0.45 -8.79
CA GLN A 330 16.36 -0.71 -7.39
C GLN A 330 16.59 0.54 -6.51
N ILE A 331 17.68 1.29 -6.72
CA ILE A 331 17.95 2.53 -5.99
C ILE A 331 16.86 3.58 -6.27
N ALA A 332 16.38 3.71 -7.51
CA ALA A 332 15.29 4.63 -7.87
C ALA A 332 13.99 4.28 -7.14
N LEU A 333 13.63 2.99 -7.09
CA LEU A 333 12.43 2.51 -6.39
C LEU A 333 12.51 2.76 -4.87
N HIS A 334 13.66 2.46 -4.26
CA HIS A 334 13.86 2.73 -2.83
C HIS A 334 13.91 4.23 -2.54
N GLY A 335 14.63 5.00 -3.34
CA GLY A 335 14.70 6.46 -3.22
C GLY A 335 13.32 7.11 -3.30
N ARG A 336 12.44 6.63 -4.19
CA ARG A 336 11.06 7.11 -4.27
C ARG A 336 10.26 6.82 -3.00
N SER A 337 10.41 5.62 -2.44
CA SER A 337 9.75 5.26 -1.17
C SER A 337 10.28 6.08 0.00
N ASP A 338 11.59 6.36 0.00
CA ASP A 338 12.29 7.16 1.03
C ASP A 338 12.05 8.67 0.88
N LEU A 339 11.54 9.15 -0.26
CA LEU A 339 11.41 10.58 -0.57
C LEU A 339 10.59 11.33 0.49
N ASN A 340 9.49 10.72 0.97
CA ASN A 340 8.63 11.30 2.00
C ASN A 340 9.26 11.28 3.41
N LEU A 341 10.36 10.54 3.61
CA LEU A 341 11.10 10.46 4.87
C LEU A 341 12.29 11.42 4.90
N ALA A 342 12.68 11.97 3.75
CA ALA A 342 13.75 12.94 3.62
C ALA A 342 13.37 14.30 4.26
N PRO A 343 14.35 15.11 4.66
CA PRO A 343 14.08 16.43 5.25
C PRO A 343 13.34 17.37 4.29
N ASP A 344 13.62 17.26 3.00
CA ASP A 344 12.92 17.89 1.89
C ASP A 344 13.06 17.01 0.63
N GLU A 345 12.20 17.22 -0.37
CA GLU A 345 12.17 16.39 -1.58
C GLU A 345 13.46 16.50 -2.40
N TYR A 346 14.07 17.68 -2.45
CA TYR A 346 15.32 17.91 -3.19
C TYR A 346 16.49 17.14 -2.57
N ALA A 347 16.63 17.17 -1.24
CA ALA A 347 17.62 16.39 -0.50
C ALA A 347 17.40 14.89 -0.68
N GLY A 348 16.15 14.42 -0.67
CA GLY A 348 15.83 13.01 -0.94
C GLY A 348 16.22 12.58 -2.35
N PHE A 349 15.95 13.43 -3.35
CA PHE A 349 16.30 13.19 -4.74
C PHE A 349 17.83 13.17 -4.97
N THR A 350 18.53 14.21 -4.52
CA THR A 350 19.99 14.31 -4.66
C THR A 350 20.71 13.19 -3.91
N MET A 351 20.25 12.79 -2.72
CA MET A 351 20.79 11.62 -2.01
C MET A 351 20.58 10.32 -2.78
N THR A 352 19.45 10.17 -3.46
CA THR A 352 19.18 8.99 -4.30
C THR A 352 20.15 8.93 -5.49
N LEU A 353 20.39 10.06 -6.16
CA LEU A 353 21.36 10.16 -7.26
C LEU A 353 22.81 9.95 -6.79
N MET A 354 23.19 10.50 -5.65
CA MET A 354 24.50 10.27 -5.05
C MET A 354 24.70 8.81 -4.64
N ARG A 355 23.65 8.12 -4.15
CA ARG A 355 23.70 6.67 -3.92
C ARG A 355 23.97 5.92 -5.22
N MET A 356 23.30 6.29 -6.32
CA MET A 356 23.57 5.65 -7.63
C MET A 356 25.04 5.80 -8.03
N LEU A 357 25.65 6.98 -7.87
CA LEU A 357 27.08 7.19 -8.13
C LEU A 357 28.00 6.42 -7.19
N ALA A 358 27.69 6.36 -5.91
CA ALA A 358 28.53 5.73 -4.90
C ALA A 358 28.58 4.20 -5.02
N PHE A 359 27.51 3.58 -5.52
CA PHE A 359 27.39 2.13 -5.64
C PHE A 359 27.74 1.59 -7.03
N ILE A 360 28.29 2.40 -7.95
CA ILE A 360 28.78 1.90 -9.24
C ILE A 360 30.01 1.00 -9.00
N PRO A 361 29.97 -0.29 -9.34
CA PRO A 361 31.12 -1.18 -9.20
C PRO A 361 32.30 -0.66 -10.03
N ASP A 362 33.50 -0.56 -9.45
CA ASP A 362 34.71 -0.07 -10.14
C ASP A 362 35.26 -1.03 -11.22
N GLN A 363 34.56 -2.12 -11.54
CA GLN A 363 35.00 -3.05 -12.58
C GLN A 363 34.56 -2.59 -13.97
N MET A 364 35.25 -1.56 -14.45
CA MET A 364 35.17 -1.14 -15.85
C MET A 364 36.57 -1.15 -16.49
N PHE A 365 37.15 -2.34 -16.67
CA PHE A 365 38.26 -2.54 -17.61
C PHE A 365 38.27 -3.98 -18.20
N PRO A 366 37.76 -4.20 -19.42
CA PRO A 366 38.23 -5.28 -20.26
C PRO A 366 39.53 -4.83 -20.93
N GLY A 367 40.67 -5.18 -20.32
CA GLY A 367 41.98 -5.16 -20.96
C GLY A 367 42.87 -3.97 -20.60
N GLU A 368 43.75 -4.18 -19.62
CA GLU A 368 45.17 -3.87 -19.78
C GLU A 368 45.99 -4.62 -18.72
N ILE A 369 46.63 -5.70 -19.17
CA ILE A 369 47.72 -6.35 -18.46
C ILE A 369 48.93 -5.44 -18.64
N SER A 370 49.37 -4.77 -17.58
CA SER A 370 50.75 -4.31 -17.51
C SER A 370 51.45 -4.94 -16.32
N LYS A 371 52.29 -5.91 -16.67
CA LYS A 371 53.40 -6.42 -15.88
C LYS A 371 54.21 -5.24 -15.35
N ASN A 372 54.50 -5.25 -14.05
CA ASN A 372 55.89 -5.10 -13.64
C ASN A 372 56.18 -5.89 -12.37
N SER A 373 56.99 -6.91 -12.60
CA SER A 373 57.68 -7.78 -11.68
C SER A 373 58.82 -7.05 -10.95
N GLY A 374 59.05 -7.47 -9.71
CA GLY A 374 60.24 -7.26 -8.89
C GLY A 374 60.02 -7.98 -7.57
N GLU A 375 59.83 -9.31 -7.61
CA GLU A 375 60.84 -10.30 -7.21
C GLU A 375 61.12 -10.32 -5.70
N ASN A 376 60.58 -11.34 -5.03
CA ASN A 376 61.44 -12.37 -4.42
C ASN A 376 60.64 -13.58 -3.92
N GLY A 377 61.09 -14.77 -4.32
CA GLY A 377 61.02 -15.97 -3.46
C GLY A 377 60.09 -17.11 -3.89
N ASN A 378 60.54 -17.89 -4.88
CA ASN A 378 60.03 -19.22 -5.26
C ASN A 378 59.92 -20.21 -4.09
N SER A 379 58.82 -20.98 -4.05
CA SER A 379 58.78 -22.46 -4.21
C SER A 379 57.36 -22.93 -3.84
N ALA A 380 56.49 -23.38 -4.75
CA ALA A 380 56.51 -24.61 -5.56
C ALA A 380 55.35 -25.56 -5.14
N ARG A 381 54.48 -25.83 -6.12
CA ARG A 381 53.74 -27.09 -6.41
C ARG A 381 52.51 -27.50 -5.57
N GLU A 382 51.36 -27.36 -6.24
CA GLU A 382 50.35 -28.40 -6.54
C GLU A 382 49.93 -29.41 -5.45
N SER A 383 48.70 -29.20 -4.97
CA SER A 383 47.58 -30.16 -4.88
C SER A 383 47.87 -31.65 -4.62
N VAL A 384 47.31 -32.20 -3.54
CA VAL A 384 46.14 -33.13 -3.52
C VAL A 384 45.87 -33.58 -2.06
N GLN A 385 44.58 -33.70 -1.73
CA GLN A 385 43.87 -34.39 -0.63
C GLN A 385 44.72 -35.31 0.29
N VAL A 386 44.49 -35.39 1.61
CA VAL A 386 43.40 -36.15 2.27
C VAL A 386 43.28 -35.78 3.76
N MET A 387 42.03 -35.72 4.23
CA MET A 387 41.46 -35.78 5.60
C MET A 387 42.36 -36.27 6.76
N ASN A 388 42.33 -35.55 7.89
CA ASN A 388 42.04 -36.13 9.20
C ASN A 388 41.77 -35.08 10.31
N GLN A 389 40.61 -35.25 10.97
CA GLN A 389 40.34 -35.15 12.42
C GLN A 389 40.68 -33.82 13.15
N ALA A 390 39.74 -33.08 13.75
CA ALA A 390 38.73 -33.37 14.78
C ALA A 390 39.09 -32.72 16.12
N LYS A 391 38.11 -31.97 16.65
CA LYS A 391 37.73 -31.80 18.07
C LYS A 391 38.58 -30.93 19.01
N ASP A 392 37.80 -30.19 19.82
CA ASP A 392 37.98 -29.93 21.25
C ASP A 392 39.42 -29.91 21.80
N ASN A 393 39.84 -28.81 22.42
CA ASN A 393 39.43 -28.54 23.80
C ASN A 393 40.05 -27.25 24.36
N SER A 394 39.24 -26.65 25.23
CA SER A 394 39.57 -25.82 26.39
C SER A 394 40.90 -26.13 27.10
N ARG A 395 41.59 -25.12 27.67
CA ARG A 395 41.75 -24.80 29.12
C ARG A 395 43.17 -24.20 29.26
N SER A 396 43.56 -23.33 30.17
CA SER A 396 43.02 -22.72 31.39
C SER A 396 44.17 -21.91 31.99
N ILE A 397 43.91 -20.75 32.61
CA ILE A 397 44.67 -20.33 33.79
C ILE A 397 43.66 -19.85 34.85
N GLN A 398 43.62 -20.64 35.92
CA GLN A 398 42.98 -20.43 37.23
C GLN A 398 43.74 -19.30 37.99
N LYS A 399 43.35 -18.71 39.13
CA LYS A 399 42.35 -18.93 40.18
C LYS A 399 42.38 -17.68 41.07
N LYS A 400 41.23 -17.19 41.54
CA LYS A 400 41.01 -16.87 42.96
C LYS A 400 39.52 -16.67 43.20
N GLU A 401 38.95 -17.59 43.96
CA GLU A 401 37.66 -17.47 44.61
C GLU A 401 37.66 -16.27 45.55
N SER A 402 36.63 -15.45 45.46
CA SER A 402 35.98 -14.87 46.63
C SER A 402 34.49 -14.75 46.32
N GLU A 403 33.72 -15.39 47.19
CA GLU A 403 32.27 -15.49 47.30
C GLU A 403 31.57 -14.12 47.15
N VAL A 404 30.49 -14.03 46.36
CA VAL A 404 29.09 -13.92 46.81
C VAL A 404 28.17 -14.14 45.60
N SER A 405 27.17 -14.98 45.83
CA SER A 405 26.07 -15.42 44.98
C SER A 405 25.14 -14.32 44.49
N SER A 406 24.75 -14.41 43.20
CA SER A 406 23.52 -13.95 42.52
C SER A 406 23.86 -13.23 41.20
N SER A 407 23.20 -13.60 40.10
CA SER A 407 23.27 -12.81 38.87
C SER A 407 22.37 -11.58 39.06
N PRO A 408 22.88 -10.35 38.98
CA PRO A 408 22.11 -9.13 39.29
C PRO A 408 20.85 -8.98 38.43
N ASN A 409 20.85 -9.56 37.22
CA ASN A 409 19.68 -9.58 36.35
C ASN A 409 18.56 -10.50 36.86
N LYS A 410 18.86 -11.62 37.55
CA LYS A 410 17.80 -12.50 38.14
C LYS A 410 17.11 -11.84 39.34
N ASP A 411 17.87 -11.13 40.16
CA ASP A 411 17.32 -10.44 41.33
C ASP A 411 16.48 -9.22 40.90
N TRP A 412 16.91 -8.53 39.84
CA TRP A 412 16.10 -7.51 39.17
C TRP A 412 14.78 -8.08 38.64
N LEU A 413 14.82 -9.23 37.93
CA LEU A 413 13.62 -9.88 37.40
C LEU A 413 12.63 -10.28 38.51
N ALA A 414 13.13 -10.75 39.66
CA ALA A 414 12.30 -11.05 40.82
C ALA A 414 11.68 -9.77 41.43
N ALA A 415 12.46 -8.69 41.53
CA ALA A 415 11.98 -7.40 42.03
C ALA A 415 10.91 -6.78 41.12
N VAL A 416 11.07 -6.80 39.79
CA VAL A 416 10.08 -6.26 38.83
C VAL A 416 8.71 -6.91 38.98
N ASN A 417 8.63 -8.20 39.32
CA ASN A 417 7.36 -8.89 39.56
C ASN A 417 6.70 -8.50 40.90
N GLN A 418 7.46 -8.01 41.87
CA GLN A 418 6.95 -7.58 43.20
C GLN A 418 6.66 -6.08 43.26
N LEU A 419 7.25 -5.29 42.36
CA LEU A 419 7.00 -3.85 42.25
C LEU A 419 5.59 -3.59 41.69
N LYS A 420 4.71 -2.96 42.48
CA LYS A 420 3.36 -2.54 42.07
C LYS A 420 3.39 -1.29 41.16
N LEU A 421 4.06 -1.41 40.02
CA LEU A 421 4.19 -0.34 39.02
C LEU A 421 3.04 -0.36 38.02
N ASN A 422 2.55 0.82 37.63
CA ASN A 422 1.47 0.98 36.65
C ASN A 422 1.94 1.77 35.41
N GLY A 423 1.40 1.43 34.23
CA GLY A 423 1.59 2.17 32.97
C GLY A 423 3.03 2.15 32.45
N MET A 424 3.49 3.28 31.91
CA MET A 424 4.80 3.41 31.24
C MET A 424 6.01 3.14 32.15
N ALA A 425 5.89 3.32 33.47
CA ALA A 425 6.94 2.96 34.42
C ALA A 425 7.13 1.44 34.54
N LYS A 426 6.04 0.66 34.39
CA LYS A 426 6.11 -0.81 34.33
C LYS A 426 6.77 -1.28 33.04
N MET A 427 6.42 -0.67 31.91
CA MET A 427 7.07 -0.95 30.63
C MET A 427 8.58 -0.66 30.69
N LEU A 428 8.97 0.49 31.27
CA LEU A 428 10.38 0.81 31.47
C LEU A 428 11.05 -0.28 32.33
N ALA A 429 10.48 -0.67 33.47
CA ALA A 429 11.03 -1.74 34.30
C ALA A 429 11.18 -3.08 33.55
N GLN A 430 10.21 -3.43 32.71
CA GLN A 430 10.14 -4.71 31.99
C GLN A 430 11.12 -4.83 30.81
N HIS A 431 11.50 -3.69 30.22
CA HIS A 431 12.40 -3.60 29.08
C HIS A 431 13.83 -3.18 29.46
N CYS A 432 14.12 -2.98 30.76
CA CYS A 432 15.47 -2.73 31.28
C CYS A 432 16.19 -4.04 31.67
N GLU A 433 17.51 -4.09 31.46
CA GLU A 433 18.41 -5.11 32.00
C GLU A 433 19.27 -4.51 33.12
N ALA A 434 19.32 -5.15 34.29
CA ALA A 434 20.16 -4.68 35.40
C ALA A 434 21.62 -5.12 35.21
N ARG A 435 22.53 -4.16 35.09
CA ARG A 435 23.99 -4.39 35.11
C ARG A 435 24.51 -4.51 36.54
N HIS A 436 23.88 -3.80 37.47
CA HIS A 436 24.19 -3.85 38.89
C HIS A 436 22.89 -3.70 39.70
N PHE A 437 22.68 -4.55 40.70
CA PHE A 437 21.50 -4.52 41.56
C PHE A 437 21.91 -4.75 43.01
N SER A 438 21.89 -3.68 43.81
CA SER A 438 22.15 -3.71 45.24
C SER A 438 21.22 -2.75 45.98
N ALA A 439 21.14 -2.87 47.31
CA ALA A 439 20.30 -2.02 48.14
C ALA A 439 20.71 -0.53 48.14
N ASP A 440 21.95 -0.22 47.71
CA ASP A 440 22.47 1.16 47.69
C ASP A 440 22.52 1.75 46.27
N GLN A 441 22.73 0.91 45.24
CA GLN A 441 22.87 1.34 43.84
C GLN A 441 22.29 0.33 42.86
N VAL A 442 21.48 0.83 41.91
CA VAL A 442 20.87 0.06 40.83
C VAL A 442 21.22 0.69 39.48
N GLU A 443 21.85 -0.09 38.60
CA GLU A 443 22.24 0.34 37.26
C GLU A 443 21.45 -0.42 36.19
N LEU A 444 20.62 0.32 35.45
CA LEU A 444 19.73 -0.23 34.44
C LEU A 444 20.18 0.17 33.04
N CYS A 445 20.20 -0.81 32.14
CA CYS A 445 20.48 -0.62 30.73
C CYS A 445 19.16 -0.68 29.95
N VAL A 446 18.91 0.32 29.09
CA VAL A 446 17.73 0.41 28.22
C VAL A 446 18.17 0.25 26.75
N PRO A 447 17.46 -0.54 25.93
CA PRO A 447 17.74 -0.62 24.49
C PRO A 447 17.49 0.74 23.81
N GLU A 448 18.25 1.05 22.76
CA GLU A 448 18.08 2.28 21.98
C GLU A 448 16.65 2.46 21.45
N ILE A 449 15.98 1.37 21.09
CA ILE A 449 14.59 1.34 20.58
C ILE A 449 13.59 1.90 21.60
N HIS A 450 13.90 1.82 22.90
CA HIS A 450 13.03 2.25 23.99
C HIS A 450 13.51 3.52 24.69
N LYS A 451 14.37 4.32 24.04
CA LYS A 451 14.91 5.58 24.58
C LYS A 451 13.83 6.57 25.03
N TYR A 452 12.67 6.57 24.36
CA TYR A 452 11.54 7.44 24.72
C TYR A 452 10.95 7.16 26.12
N LEU A 453 11.21 5.98 26.70
CA LEU A 453 10.76 5.66 28.05
C LEU A 453 11.61 6.33 29.15
N LEU A 454 12.80 6.85 28.82
CA LEU A 454 13.73 7.49 29.78
C LEU A 454 13.32 8.93 30.18
N GLU A 455 12.04 9.28 30.17
CA GLU A 455 11.60 10.56 30.72
C GLU A 455 11.76 10.62 32.24
N LYS A 456 12.15 11.78 32.77
CA LYS A 456 12.39 12.00 34.21
C LYS A 456 11.21 11.54 35.08
N THR A 457 9.99 11.80 34.62
CA THR A 457 8.75 11.41 35.30
C THR A 457 8.62 9.91 35.55
N TYR A 458 9.14 9.07 34.65
CA TYR A 458 9.09 7.60 34.79
C TYR A 458 10.29 7.08 35.57
N GLN A 459 11.46 7.72 35.44
CA GLN A 459 12.64 7.43 36.25
C GLN A 459 12.37 7.68 37.74
N ASP A 460 11.72 8.80 38.07
CA ASP A 460 11.39 9.16 39.45
C ASP A 460 10.36 8.19 40.05
N LYS A 461 9.37 7.75 39.27
CA LYS A 461 8.40 6.73 39.69
C LYS A 461 9.04 5.37 39.93
N LEU A 462 9.99 4.97 39.06
CA LEU A 462 10.73 3.72 39.25
C LEU A 462 11.63 3.80 40.49
N LYS A 463 12.32 4.93 40.68
CA LYS A 463 13.16 5.19 41.84
C LYS A 463 12.35 5.13 43.14
N ALA A 464 11.21 5.82 43.20
CA ALA A 464 10.33 5.79 44.37
C ALA A 464 9.82 4.37 44.69
N ALA A 465 9.54 3.56 43.67
CA ALA A 465 9.13 2.17 43.87
C ALA A 465 10.28 1.29 44.38
N LEU A 466 11.52 1.53 43.94
CA LEU A 466 12.71 0.84 44.45
C LEU A 466 13.07 1.26 45.87
N GLU A 467 12.93 2.54 46.22
CA GLU A 467 13.13 3.02 47.59
C GLU A 467 12.10 2.41 48.56
N HIS A 468 10.85 2.25 48.12
CA HIS A 468 9.84 1.53 48.89
C HIS A 468 10.17 0.03 48.99
N TYR A 469 10.75 -0.58 47.96
CA TYR A 469 11.10 -2.00 47.98
C TYR A 469 12.26 -2.32 48.93
N PHE A 470 13.26 -1.44 49.01
CA PHE A 470 14.44 -1.61 49.87
C PHE A 470 14.34 -0.93 51.24
N GLU A 471 13.25 -0.20 51.51
CA GLU A 471 13.02 0.63 52.71
C GLU A 471 14.18 1.61 53.01
N LYS A 472 14.92 2.02 51.97
CA LYS A 472 16.12 2.87 52.03
C LYS A 472 16.25 3.72 50.75
N PRO A 473 16.95 4.88 50.81
CA PRO A 473 17.22 5.68 49.61
C PRO A 473 18.20 4.95 48.68
N VAL A 474 17.82 4.75 47.41
CA VAL A 474 18.59 3.99 46.41
C VAL A 474 19.04 4.91 45.28
N LYS A 475 20.30 4.79 44.87
CA LYS A 475 20.82 5.52 43.69
C LYS A 475 20.54 4.72 42.41
N VAL A 476 19.66 5.23 41.55
CA VAL A 476 19.32 4.60 40.26
C VAL A 476 20.03 5.32 39.11
N VAL A 477 20.77 4.59 38.29
CA VAL A 477 21.49 5.11 37.11
C VAL A 477 21.01 4.39 35.86
N PHE A 478 20.64 5.16 34.83
CA PHE A 478 20.20 4.63 33.54
C PHE A 478 21.30 4.79 32.49
N SER A 479 21.56 3.74 31.72
CA SER A 479 22.46 3.73 30.58
C SER A 479 21.74 3.21 29.34
N ILE A 480 22.12 3.69 28.15
CA ILE A 480 21.58 3.22 26.87
C ILE A 480 22.62 2.30 26.25
N GLY A 481 22.21 1.11 25.78
CA GLY A 481 23.14 0.18 25.14
C GLY A 481 22.51 -1.14 24.70
N SER A 482 23.31 -1.97 24.04
CA SER A 482 22.91 -3.32 23.61
C SER A 482 22.68 -4.24 24.80
N ILE A 483 21.49 -4.85 24.87
CA ILE A 483 21.05 -5.79 25.91
C ILE A 483 21.35 -7.23 25.47
N THR A 484 21.69 -8.11 26.41
CA THR A 484 22.10 -9.51 26.13
C THR A 484 20.94 -10.47 25.81
N GLY A 485 19.72 -9.94 25.65
CA GLY A 485 18.54 -10.69 25.19
C GLY A 485 17.75 -11.43 26.26
N MET A 486 18.01 -11.21 27.56
CA MET A 486 17.21 -11.78 28.66
C MET A 486 16.51 -10.69 29.48
N THR A 487 15.51 -10.02 28.90
CA THR A 487 14.61 -9.11 29.63
C THR A 487 13.37 -9.86 30.12
N SER A 488 12.72 -9.33 31.16
CA SER A 488 11.46 -9.89 31.70
C SER A 488 10.36 -10.01 30.63
N ALA A 489 10.32 -9.10 29.65
CA ALA A 489 9.37 -9.17 28.55
C ALA A 489 9.60 -10.42 27.67
N VAL A 490 10.85 -10.73 27.34
CA VAL A 490 11.20 -11.90 26.50
C VAL A 490 10.95 -13.22 27.24
N MET A 491 11.15 -13.26 28.56
CA MET A 491 10.82 -14.43 29.40
C MET A 491 9.30 -14.63 29.55
N GLN A 492 8.53 -13.57 29.79
CA GLN A 492 7.06 -13.65 29.89
C GLN A 492 6.42 -14.07 28.56
N ASP A 493 6.96 -13.60 27.42
CA ASP A 493 6.50 -14.04 26.10
C ASP A 493 6.85 -15.51 25.83
N ARG A 494 8.03 -15.98 26.26
CA ARG A 494 8.41 -17.40 26.14
C ARG A 494 7.56 -18.31 27.02
N GLU A 495 7.26 -17.92 28.26
CA GLU A 495 6.37 -18.71 29.13
C GLU A 495 4.93 -18.76 28.60
N LYS A 496 4.43 -17.65 28.04
CA LYS A 496 3.11 -17.62 27.38
C LYS A 496 3.08 -18.52 26.16
N GLN A 497 4.11 -18.46 25.31
CA GLN A 497 4.24 -19.32 24.14
C GLN A 497 4.35 -20.80 24.52
N ALA A 498 5.11 -21.12 25.58
CA ALA A 498 5.22 -22.50 26.10
C ALA A 498 3.87 -23.02 26.58
N LYS A 499 3.16 -22.27 27.45
CA LYS A 499 1.81 -22.66 27.92
C LYS A 499 0.80 -22.80 26.79
N GLN A 500 0.87 -21.93 25.78
CA GLN A 500 -0.01 -22.01 24.62
C GLN A 500 0.29 -23.26 23.79
N SER A 501 1.56 -23.61 23.60
CA SER A 501 1.97 -24.84 22.89
C SER A 501 1.54 -26.12 23.63
N GLU A 502 1.65 -26.16 24.97
CA GLU A 502 1.18 -27.28 25.78
C GLU A 502 -0.34 -27.41 25.74
N THR A 503 -1.08 -26.29 25.74
CA THR A 503 -2.55 -26.29 25.65
C THR A 503 -3.02 -26.82 24.29
N ILE A 504 -2.34 -26.44 23.21
CA ILE A 504 -2.64 -26.96 21.85
C ILE A 504 -2.37 -28.47 21.80
N ALA A 505 -1.22 -28.91 22.29
CA ALA A 505 -0.86 -30.33 22.30
C ALA A 505 -1.82 -31.18 23.16
N ALA A 506 -2.31 -30.64 24.28
CA ALA A 506 -3.29 -31.32 25.12
C ALA A 506 -4.65 -31.49 24.42
N ILE A 507 -5.10 -30.49 23.66
CA ILE A 507 -6.36 -30.55 22.90
C ILE A 507 -6.22 -31.48 21.68
N GLU A 508 -5.07 -31.50 21.00
CA GLU A 508 -4.80 -32.45 19.91
C GLU A 508 -4.65 -33.91 20.40
N ALA A 509 -4.28 -34.10 21.66
CA ALA A 509 -4.20 -35.41 22.29
C ALA A 509 -5.53 -35.88 22.90
N ASP A 510 -6.56 -35.03 22.92
CA ASP A 510 -7.86 -35.39 23.47
C ASP A 510 -8.53 -36.49 22.61
N PRO A 511 -8.91 -37.64 23.20
CA PRO A 511 -9.53 -38.75 22.48
C PRO A 511 -10.79 -38.35 21.71
N PHE A 512 -11.60 -37.44 22.23
CA PHE A 512 -12.83 -36.97 21.60
C PHE A 512 -12.53 -36.11 20.37
N VAL A 513 -11.50 -35.28 20.45
CA VAL A 513 -11.06 -34.42 19.34
C VAL A 513 -10.49 -35.26 18.20
N ARG A 514 -9.68 -36.28 18.51
CA ARG A 514 -9.16 -37.21 17.49
C ARG A 514 -10.27 -37.99 16.80
N GLU A 515 -11.27 -38.46 17.55
CA GLU A 515 -12.41 -39.19 16.98
C GLU A 515 -13.24 -38.29 16.05
N LEU A 516 -13.39 -37.00 16.36
CA LEU A 516 -14.05 -36.02 15.48
C LEU A 516 -13.23 -35.70 14.21
N VAL A 517 -11.91 -35.60 14.33
CA VAL A 517 -11.02 -35.37 13.18
C VAL A 517 -11.00 -36.60 12.26
N GLU A 518 -10.90 -37.81 12.82
CA GLU A 518 -10.82 -39.05 12.05
C GLU A 518 -12.16 -39.45 11.39
N ASN A 519 -13.29 -39.29 12.09
CA ASN A 519 -14.59 -39.74 11.57
C ASN A 519 -15.33 -38.67 10.75
N PHE A 520 -15.05 -37.38 10.97
CA PHE A 520 -15.81 -36.29 10.37
C PHE A 520 -14.95 -35.26 9.62
N ASP A 521 -13.66 -35.52 9.42
CA ASP A 521 -12.73 -34.65 8.69
C ASP A 521 -12.69 -33.21 9.28
N ALA A 522 -12.92 -33.12 10.59
CA ALA A 522 -13.01 -31.87 11.32
C ALA A 522 -11.64 -31.19 11.40
N LYS A 523 -11.60 -29.85 11.25
CA LYS A 523 -10.37 -29.06 11.35
C LYS A 523 -10.32 -28.26 12.64
N LEU A 524 -9.23 -28.40 13.37
CA LEU A 524 -9.01 -27.69 14.62
C LEU A 524 -8.56 -26.25 14.36
N ILE A 525 -9.28 -25.28 14.90
CA ILE A 525 -8.93 -23.86 14.80
C ILE A 525 -7.97 -23.52 15.93
N VAL A 526 -6.67 -23.69 15.67
CA VAL A 526 -5.61 -23.51 16.67
C VAL A 526 -5.60 -22.10 17.27
N SER A 527 -6.07 -21.09 16.53
CA SER A 527 -6.17 -19.70 16.97
C SER A 527 -7.29 -19.42 17.99
N SER A 528 -8.24 -20.34 18.20
CA SER A 528 -9.30 -20.19 19.22
C SER A 528 -8.98 -20.87 20.55
N ILE A 529 -7.86 -21.59 20.65
CA ILE A 529 -7.44 -22.27 21.87
C ILE A 529 -6.81 -21.24 22.83
N LYS A 530 -7.42 -21.08 24.01
CA LYS A 530 -6.89 -20.23 25.09
C LYS A 530 -6.50 -21.09 26.29
N PRO A 531 -5.34 -20.82 26.91
CA PRO A 531 -4.99 -21.45 28.18
C PRO A 531 -6.02 -21.03 29.25
N ILE A 532 -6.37 -21.95 30.13
CA ILE A 532 -7.21 -21.66 31.29
C ILE A 532 -6.37 -20.76 32.23
N GLU A 533 -6.86 -19.55 32.50
CA GLU A 533 -6.27 -18.66 33.50
C GLU A 533 -6.82 -19.08 34.88
N ASP A 534 -5.95 -19.53 35.78
CA ASP A 534 -6.27 -19.77 37.20
C ASP A 534 -6.39 -18.45 37.99
#